data_AF-A0A7V5LIT7-F1
#
_entry.id   AF-A0A7V5LIT7-F1
#
_cell.length_a   1.000
_cell.length_b   1.000
_cell.length_c   1.000
_cell.angle_alpha   90.00
_cell.angle_beta   90.00
_cell.angle_gamma   90.00
#
_symmetry.space_group_name_H-M   'P 1'
#
loop_
_entity.id
_entity.type
_entity.pdbx_description
1 polymer ?
#
loop_
_entity_poly.entity_id
_entity_poly.type
_entity_poly.pdbx_seq_one_letter_code
_entity_poly.pdbx_strand_id
1 'polypeptide(L)'
;MKFFLLLLTGVYLLQAADSLQVPLLGDQPDGNRATPIHHIKLLDQDSSVIYPDEHPLLPFSTQKTCGPCHNYAVISRGWHFNAADSAVDAGRQGPPFIWLNRRALIQIPLSHRSWPGLFNPKDLGITALQFVSRFGGYMPGGGVAADTSLQTLKNYWRWQVSGQAEVNCFACHDASPLYDAAEYVDQMKRQNFRWAATASTDLARVEGSARNMPDNFDLYWGVAPNEPRKQPPTVTYDARRFDKKGQVDLVLTRKIPDDRCYFCHSQKFENNQRQTEALYDDVHLKAGLHCVECHQNKLDHQIDRGLAENENSCENCHLNSGRFGAPKPQHKGLPPVHLEKVACTTCHSGPQPLNTSYLAHTSLAHELGTKYAHREATALPHIQAPVFARNAQGKIAPNYMAWPVFWAIVRNDSLSPIPLEQVDEVISPLIARGDSLPTEDWPLLNDSLLTTALDTLAQIFPQQQVVLVAGTNRFFLNSQKQLTVQQTDVPEPYLWPLAHDVRPAAQALGANGCTDCHSLSAPFFNSKIRNETILSDVQASLLPGNRFMKINQATANLFSSTFLFRPLLKIVVVLFYLLLLAVFVLYFFKGINYLINQLNQQQD
;
A
#
# COMPACT_ATOMS: atom_id res chain seq x y z
N MET A 1 -39.26 10.56 -57.43
CA MET A 1 -39.99 9.72 -56.45
C MET A 1 -39.22 8.41 -56.30
N LYS A 2 -38.82 8.07 -55.06
CA LYS A 2 -38.10 6.85 -54.63
C LYS A 2 -36.65 6.67 -55.12
N PHE A 3 -35.68 7.32 -54.47
CA PHE A 3 -34.29 6.82 -54.35
C PHE A 3 -33.53 7.63 -53.28
N PHE A 4 -34.02 7.69 -52.05
CA PHE A 4 -33.30 8.32 -50.92
C PHE A 4 -33.90 7.85 -49.59
N LEU A 5 -33.87 6.55 -49.32
CA LEU A 5 -34.26 6.02 -48.00
C LEU A 5 -33.74 4.59 -47.78
N LEU A 6 -32.42 4.37 -47.78
CA LEU A 6 -31.85 3.07 -47.40
C LEU A 6 -30.38 3.10 -46.90
N LEU A 7 -29.86 4.27 -46.53
CA LEU A 7 -28.47 4.42 -46.06
C LEU A 7 -28.32 5.07 -44.67
N LEU A 8 -29.40 5.12 -43.88
CA LEU A 8 -29.41 5.79 -42.57
C LEU A 8 -29.85 4.92 -41.39
N THR A 9 -30.04 3.61 -41.58
CA THR A 9 -30.39 2.66 -40.50
C THR A 9 -29.26 1.69 -40.16
N GLY A 10 -28.06 1.85 -40.73
CA GLY A 10 -26.94 0.92 -40.56
C GLY A 10 -25.83 1.33 -39.59
N VAL A 11 -25.95 2.47 -38.89
CA VAL A 11 -24.84 3.05 -38.09
C VAL A 11 -25.19 3.28 -36.61
N TYR A 12 -26.34 2.80 -36.12
CA TYR A 12 -26.74 2.94 -34.70
C TYR A 12 -26.94 1.61 -33.96
N LEU A 13 -26.20 0.56 -34.31
CA LEU A 13 -26.20 -0.73 -33.59
C LEU A 13 -24.80 -1.24 -33.23
N LEU A 14 -23.86 -0.32 -32.98
CA LEU A 14 -22.57 -0.63 -32.34
C LEU A 14 -22.41 0.14 -31.01
N GLN A 15 -23.52 0.31 -30.28
CA GLN A 15 -23.48 0.58 -28.85
C GLN A 15 -23.60 -0.75 -28.12
N ALA A 16 -22.54 -1.06 -27.38
CA ALA A 16 -22.47 -2.05 -26.31
C ALA A 16 -23.15 -3.40 -26.61
N ALA A 17 -22.38 -4.32 -27.20
CA ALA A 17 -22.52 -5.72 -26.83
C ALA A 17 -21.99 -5.93 -25.40
N ASP A 18 -22.59 -5.25 -24.41
CA ASP A 18 -22.73 -5.87 -23.10
C ASP A 18 -23.74 -6.99 -23.33
N SER A 19 -23.24 -8.13 -23.81
CA SER A 19 -24.02 -9.35 -23.86
C SER A 19 -24.65 -9.50 -22.48
N LEU A 20 -25.98 -9.58 -22.43
CA LEU A 20 -26.75 -10.08 -21.30
C LEU A 20 -26.19 -11.46 -20.93
N GLN A 21 -25.12 -11.47 -20.13
CA GLN A 21 -24.51 -12.69 -19.63
C GLN A 21 -25.53 -13.28 -18.66
N VAL A 22 -26.08 -14.43 -19.04
CA VAL A 22 -26.93 -15.21 -18.13
C VAL A 22 -26.11 -15.43 -16.86
N PRO A 23 -26.61 -14.97 -15.70
CA PRO A 23 -25.87 -15.10 -14.45
C PRO A 23 -25.56 -16.58 -14.17
N LEU A 24 -24.30 -16.87 -13.86
CA LEU A 24 -23.90 -18.25 -13.54
C LEU A 24 -24.35 -18.62 -12.12
N LEU A 25 -24.43 -19.93 -11.87
CA LEU A 25 -24.97 -20.49 -10.63
C LEU A 25 -24.33 -19.88 -9.37
N GLY A 26 -23.00 -19.71 -9.37
CA GLY A 26 -22.25 -19.21 -8.21
C GLY A 26 -22.29 -17.69 -8.06
N ASP A 27 -22.68 -16.97 -9.12
CA ASP A 27 -22.65 -15.50 -9.19
C ASP A 27 -23.92 -14.85 -8.65
N GLN A 28 -24.97 -15.64 -8.40
CA GLN A 28 -26.22 -15.17 -7.82
C GLN A 28 -26.47 -15.76 -6.43
N PRO A 29 -26.93 -14.94 -5.46
CA PRO A 29 -27.45 -15.48 -4.22
C PRO A 29 -28.79 -16.19 -4.50
N ASP A 30 -28.93 -17.41 -4.00
CA ASP A 30 -30.20 -18.16 -3.97
C ASP A 30 -31.11 -17.73 -2.79
N GLY A 31 -30.63 -16.78 -1.96
CA GLY A 31 -31.29 -16.31 -0.75
C GLY A 31 -30.97 -17.13 0.50
N ASN A 32 -30.27 -18.26 0.36
CA ASN A 32 -29.77 -19.01 1.50
C ASN A 32 -28.61 -18.26 2.16
N ARG A 33 -28.68 -18.12 3.49
CA ARG A 33 -27.65 -17.42 4.27
C ARG A 33 -26.53 -18.36 4.74
N ALA A 34 -26.65 -19.66 4.51
CA ALA A 34 -25.56 -20.61 4.69
C ALA A 34 -24.60 -20.57 3.51
N THR A 35 -23.31 -20.78 3.78
CA THR A 35 -22.29 -20.91 2.74
C THR A 35 -22.41 -22.31 2.09
N PRO A 36 -22.60 -22.42 0.77
CA PRO A 36 -22.62 -23.71 0.10
C PRO A 36 -21.23 -24.35 0.11
N ILE A 37 -21.19 -25.68 0.24
CA ILE A 37 -19.95 -26.46 0.09
C ILE A 37 -19.69 -26.64 -1.41
N HIS A 38 -18.44 -26.39 -1.82
CA HIS A 38 -17.99 -26.66 -3.18
C HIS A 38 -17.46 -28.09 -3.24
N HIS A 39 -18.34 -29.03 -3.60
CA HIS A 39 -18.00 -30.44 -3.81
C HIS A 39 -17.90 -30.74 -5.31
N ILE A 40 -16.71 -30.58 -5.89
CA ILE A 40 -16.52 -30.50 -7.35
C ILE A 40 -15.30 -31.27 -7.83
N LYS A 41 -15.24 -31.55 -9.14
CA LYS A 41 -14.02 -32.07 -9.77
C LYS A 41 -13.03 -30.94 -10.03
N LEU A 42 -11.75 -31.22 -9.85
CA LEU A 42 -10.68 -30.31 -10.25
C LEU A 42 -10.36 -30.49 -11.74
N LEU A 43 -10.18 -29.38 -12.44
CA LEU A 43 -9.77 -29.36 -13.84
C LEU A 43 -8.40 -28.71 -13.97
N ASP A 44 -7.54 -29.25 -14.83
CA ASP A 44 -6.28 -28.59 -15.21
C ASP A 44 -6.52 -27.48 -16.25
N GLN A 45 -5.43 -26.83 -16.69
CA GLN A 45 -5.47 -25.76 -17.70
C GLN A 45 -6.05 -26.21 -19.05
N ASP A 46 -5.92 -27.50 -19.39
CA ASP A 46 -6.39 -28.10 -20.64
C ASP A 46 -7.86 -28.54 -20.53
N SER A 47 -8.50 -28.28 -19.38
CA SER A 47 -9.88 -28.68 -19.04
C SER A 47 -10.03 -30.20 -18.82
N SER A 48 -8.93 -30.91 -18.57
CA SER A 48 -8.95 -32.33 -18.21
C SER A 48 -9.24 -32.48 -16.73
N VAL A 49 -10.01 -33.52 -16.37
CA VAL A 49 -10.28 -33.85 -14.97
C VAL A 49 -9.02 -34.40 -14.34
N ILE A 50 -8.68 -33.92 -13.15
CA ILE A 50 -7.52 -34.41 -12.39
C ILE A 50 -7.93 -35.63 -11.58
N TYR A 51 -7.30 -36.76 -11.88
CA TYR A 51 -7.32 -37.95 -11.03
C TYR A 51 -5.92 -38.16 -10.41
N PRO A 52 -5.80 -38.40 -9.09
CA PRO A 52 -4.51 -38.50 -8.41
C PRO A 52 -3.56 -39.59 -8.92
N ASP A 53 -4.08 -40.59 -9.62
CA ASP A 53 -3.37 -41.74 -10.18
C ASP A 53 -2.97 -41.58 -11.66
N GLU A 54 -3.37 -40.48 -12.31
CA GLU A 54 -3.00 -40.21 -13.71
C GLU A 54 -1.61 -39.58 -13.84
N HIS A 55 -0.96 -39.82 -14.98
CA HIS A 55 0.36 -39.26 -15.30
C HIS A 55 0.42 -38.75 -16.74
N PRO A 56 1.00 -37.56 -17.00
CA PRO A 56 1.56 -36.60 -16.02
C PRO A 56 0.47 -35.87 -15.23
N LEU A 57 0.74 -35.55 -13.95
CA LEU A 57 -0.16 -34.72 -13.15
C LEU A 57 0.11 -33.24 -13.40
N LEU A 58 -0.97 -32.48 -13.62
CA LEU A 58 -0.95 -31.03 -13.75
C LEU A 58 -1.60 -30.34 -12.54
N PRO A 59 -1.18 -29.11 -12.19
CA PRO A 59 -1.89 -28.33 -11.20
C PRO A 59 -3.29 -27.98 -11.72
N PHE A 60 -4.25 -27.82 -10.81
CA PHE A 60 -5.59 -27.39 -11.21
C PHE A 60 -5.55 -25.93 -11.69
N SER A 61 -6.42 -25.60 -12.65
CA SER A 61 -6.69 -24.24 -13.09
C SER A 61 -7.90 -23.71 -12.33
N THR A 62 -7.78 -22.54 -11.71
CA THR A 62 -8.92 -21.86 -11.06
C THR A 62 -9.92 -21.40 -12.11
N GLN A 63 -9.44 -20.96 -13.28
CA GLN A 63 -10.28 -20.55 -14.39
C GLN A 63 -11.14 -21.71 -14.90
N LYS A 64 -10.54 -22.89 -15.10
CA LYS A 64 -11.28 -24.06 -15.62
C LYS A 64 -12.14 -24.71 -14.54
N THR A 65 -11.62 -24.84 -13.32
CA THR A 65 -12.35 -25.48 -12.21
C THR A 65 -13.56 -24.66 -11.75
N CYS A 66 -13.41 -23.34 -11.60
CA CYS A 66 -14.47 -22.47 -11.07
C CYS A 66 -15.32 -21.82 -12.17
N GLY A 67 -14.79 -21.67 -13.38
CA GLY A 67 -15.45 -21.00 -14.51
C GLY A 67 -16.84 -21.50 -14.91
N PRO A 68 -17.18 -22.79 -14.78
CA PRO A 68 -18.54 -23.27 -15.03
C PRO A 68 -19.60 -22.66 -14.10
N CYS A 69 -19.21 -22.23 -12.89
CA CYS A 69 -20.10 -21.68 -11.88
C CYS A 69 -19.91 -20.17 -11.67
N HIS A 70 -18.76 -19.62 -12.04
CA HIS A 70 -18.38 -18.24 -11.79
C HIS A 70 -17.82 -17.54 -13.02
N ASN A 71 -18.20 -16.28 -13.22
CA ASN A 71 -17.75 -15.51 -14.37
C ASN A 71 -16.32 -14.99 -14.16
N TYR A 72 -15.35 -15.83 -14.50
CA TYR A 72 -13.93 -15.52 -14.36
C TYR A 72 -13.50 -14.25 -15.12
N ALA A 73 -14.13 -13.95 -16.27
CA ALA A 73 -13.81 -12.76 -17.05
C ALA A 73 -14.25 -11.46 -16.36
N VAL A 74 -15.32 -11.52 -15.55
CA VAL A 74 -15.78 -10.40 -14.71
C VAL A 74 -14.89 -10.29 -13.47
N ILE A 75 -14.64 -11.41 -12.78
CA ILE A 75 -13.80 -11.46 -11.56
C ILE A 75 -12.37 -10.95 -11.82
N SER A 76 -11.76 -11.39 -12.92
CA SER A 76 -10.36 -11.04 -13.25
C SER A 76 -10.15 -9.57 -13.62
N ARG A 77 -11.21 -8.77 -13.69
CA ARG A 77 -11.14 -7.30 -13.86
C ARG A 77 -11.12 -6.54 -12.53
N GLY A 78 -11.21 -7.22 -11.40
CA GLY A 78 -11.19 -6.63 -10.07
C GLY A 78 -9.92 -5.82 -9.76
N TRP A 79 -9.98 -5.05 -8.66
CA TRP A 79 -8.96 -4.04 -8.34
C TRP A 79 -7.54 -4.61 -8.14
N HIS A 80 -7.43 -5.84 -7.63
CA HIS A 80 -6.13 -6.51 -7.44
C HIS A 80 -5.53 -7.07 -8.74
N PHE A 81 -6.30 -7.13 -9.82
CA PHE A 81 -5.90 -7.77 -11.08
C PHE A 81 -5.70 -6.75 -12.21
N ASN A 82 -6.38 -5.62 -12.17
CA ASN A 82 -6.41 -4.67 -13.30
C ASN A 82 -5.31 -3.60 -13.30
N ALA A 83 -4.31 -3.69 -12.43
CA ALA A 83 -3.32 -2.61 -12.26
C ALA A 83 -2.51 -2.28 -13.52
N ALA A 84 -2.35 -3.23 -14.44
CA ALA A 84 -1.65 -3.05 -15.71
C ALA A 84 -2.55 -2.66 -16.89
N ASP A 85 -3.87 -2.63 -16.69
CA ASP A 85 -4.80 -2.13 -17.70
C ASP A 85 -4.80 -0.60 -17.69
N SER A 86 -4.22 0.01 -18.73
CA SER A 86 -4.15 1.47 -18.85
C SER A 86 -5.51 2.12 -19.15
N ALA A 87 -6.54 1.35 -19.46
CA ALA A 87 -7.91 1.86 -19.63
C ALA A 87 -8.63 2.05 -18.29
N VAL A 88 -8.12 1.49 -17.19
CA VAL A 88 -8.70 1.62 -15.85
C VAL A 88 -8.11 2.81 -15.12
N ASP A 89 -8.96 3.64 -14.52
CA ASP A 89 -8.53 4.76 -13.67
C ASP A 89 -7.61 4.25 -12.53
N ALA A 90 -6.48 4.94 -12.33
CA ALA A 90 -5.53 4.63 -11.28
C ALA A 90 -6.16 4.73 -9.86
N GLY A 91 -7.23 5.51 -9.71
CA GLY A 91 -7.95 5.72 -8.47
C GLY A 91 -7.08 6.31 -7.35
N ARG A 92 -7.53 6.14 -6.10
CA ARG A 92 -6.79 6.61 -4.92
C ARG A 92 -5.42 5.96 -4.82
N GLN A 93 -4.39 6.75 -4.49
CA GLN A 93 -3.05 6.24 -4.18
C GLN A 93 -3.08 5.11 -3.15
N GLY A 94 -2.28 4.07 -3.40
CA GLY A 94 -2.14 2.91 -2.53
C GLY A 94 -0.67 2.53 -2.32
N PRO A 95 -0.41 1.43 -1.59
CA PRO A 95 0.94 0.93 -1.39
C PRO A 95 1.65 0.69 -2.74
N PRO A 96 2.91 1.11 -2.89
CA PRO A 96 3.69 0.81 -4.08
C PRO A 96 4.32 -0.58 -3.94
N PHE A 97 4.73 -1.17 -5.07
CA PHE A 97 5.78 -2.18 -5.04
C PHE A 97 7.12 -1.44 -4.96
N ILE A 98 8.10 -1.95 -4.20
CA ILE A 98 9.41 -1.29 -4.08
C ILE A 98 10.49 -2.21 -4.64
N TRP A 99 11.11 -1.78 -5.74
CA TRP A 99 12.27 -2.49 -6.28
C TRP A 99 13.51 -2.15 -5.46
N LEU A 100 14.01 -3.15 -4.74
CA LEU A 100 15.17 -3.03 -3.87
C LEU A 100 16.35 -3.83 -4.43
N ASN A 101 17.48 -3.16 -4.64
CA ASN A 101 18.78 -3.79 -4.85
C ASN A 101 19.86 -2.99 -4.12
N ARG A 102 20.29 -3.52 -2.97
CA ARG A 102 21.28 -2.88 -2.10
C ARG A 102 22.66 -2.77 -2.73
N ARG A 103 23.03 -3.73 -3.59
CA ARG A 103 24.32 -3.74 -4.29
C ARG A 103 24.34 -2.74 -5.44
N ALA A 104 23.18 -2.44 -6.01
CA ALA A 104 23.04 -1.43 -7.04
C ALA A 104 22.64 -0.04 -6.50
N LEU A 105 22.45 0.12 -5.19
CA LEU A 105 21.92 1.35 -4.57
C LEU A 105 20.56 1.76 -5.14
N ILE A 106 19.64 0.79 -5.25
CA ILE A 106 18.31 1.00 -5.82
C ILE A 106 17.26 0.73 -4.75
N GLN A 107 16.39 1.72 -4.52
CA GLN A 107 15.12 1.62 -3.81
C GLN A 107 14.12 2.45 -4.59
N ILE A 108 13.31 1.82 -5.43
CA ILE A 108 12.38 2.55 -6.30
C ILE A 108 10.94 2.11 -6.03
N PRO A 109 10.11 2.99 -5.45
CA PRO A 109 8.66 2.82 -5.44
C PRO A 109 8.12 2.84 -6.87
N LEU A 110 7.40 1.80 -7.27
CA LEU A 110 6.85 1.63 -8.61
C LEU A 110 5.41 1.10 -8.58
N SER A 111 4.69 1.36 -9.66
CA SER A 111 3.35 0.83 -9.90
C SER A 111 3.03 0.87 -11.38
N HIS A 112 2.23 -0.09 -11.85
CA HIS A 112 1.62 0.00 -13.17
C HIS A 112 0.55 1.10 -13.24
N ARG A 113 -0.03 1.49 -12.10
CA ARG A 113 -0.96 2.62 -12.01
C ARG A 113 -0.19 3.94 -12.07
N SER A 114 -0.71 4.89 -12.84
CA SER A 114 -0.11 6.22 -13.05
C SER A 114 -0.32 7.17 -11.86
N TRP A 115 0.06 6.75 -10.65
CA TRP A 115 0.05 7.62 -9.47
C TRP A 115 1.25 8.58 -9.49
N PRO A 116 1.06 9.87 -9.14
CA PRO A 116 2.17 10.82 -9.05
C PRO A 116 3.26 10.36 -8.09
N GLY A 117 4.52 10.53 -8.47
CA GLY A 117 5.69 10.18 -7.66
C GLY A 117 6.15 8.72 -7.76
N LEU A 118 5.46 7.87 -8.53
CA LEU A 118 5.89 6.50 -8.82
C LEU A 118 6.47 6.36 -10.21
N PHE A 119 7.33 5.34 -10.36
CA PHE A 119 7.88 4.93 -11.63
C PHE A 119 7.02 3.83 -12.26
N ASN A 120 6.80 3.89 -13.57
CA ASN A 120 6.20 2.77 -14.29
C ASN A 120 7.26 1.68 -14.49
N PRO A 121 6.96 0.39 -14.23
CA PRO A 121 7.92 -0.70 -14.43
C PRO A 121 8.56 -0.72 -15.84
N LYS A 122 7.78 -0.36 -16.86
CA LYS A 122 8.25 -0.32 -18.26
C LYS A 122 9.36 0.71 -18.48
N ASP A 123 9.27 1.87 -17.84
CA ASP A 123 10.25 2.96 -17.96
C ASP A 123 11.58 2.59 -17.30
N LEU A 124 11.56 1.63 -16.38
CA LEU A 124 12.73 1.08 -15.69
C LEU A 124 13.33 -0.14 -16.41
N GLY A 125 12.74 -0.56 -17.54
CA GLY A 125 13.13 -1.77 -18.26
C GLY A 125 12.70 -3.08 -17.60
N ILE A 126 11.74 -3.03 -16.66
CA ILE A 126 11.24 -4.23 -15.97
C ILE A 126 10.18 -4.90 -16.84
N THR A 127 10.44 -6.16 -17.21
CA THR A 127 9.47 -7.02 -17.90
C THR A 127 8.41 -7.56 -16.94
N ALA A 128 7.24 -7.94 -17.45
CA ALA A 128 6.19 -8.58 -16.64
C ALA A 128 6.70 -9.82 -15.89
N LEU A 129 7.55 -10.63 -16.54
CA LEU A 129 8.17 -11.80 -15.90
C LEU A 129 9.03 -11.42 -14.69
N GLN A 130 9.86 -10.38 -14.81
CA GLN A 130 10.70 -9.91 -13.70
C GLN A 130 9.84 -9.34 -12.57
N PHE A 131 8.80 -8.58 -12.92
CA PHE A 131 7.85 -8.03 -11.95
C PHE A 131 7.16 -9.14 -11.15
N VAL A 132 6.59 -10.14 -11.84
CA VAL A 132 5.89 -11.28 -11.21
C VAL A 132 6.85 -12.17 -10.43
N SER A 133 8.06 -12.41 -10.93
CA SER A 133 9.09 -13.16 -10.20
C SER A 133 9.48 -12.50 -8.88
N ARG A 134 9.44 -11.16 -8.84
CA ARG A 134 9.82 -10.38 -7.64
C ARG A 134 8.67 -10.20 -6.67
N PHE A 135 7.50 -9.83 -7.16
CA PHE A 135 6.38 -9.36 -6.34
C PHE A 135 5.16 -10.28 -6.36
N GLY A 136 5.11 -11.26 -7.27
CA GLY A 136 3.94 -12.10 -7.49
C GLY A 136 3.49 -12.90 -6.28
N GLY A 137 4.37 -13.16 -5.30
CA GLY A 137 4.01 -13.79 -4.03
C GLY A 137 3.04 -12.97 -3.16
N TYR A 138 2.98 -11.65 -3.35
CA TYR A 138 2.04 -10.74 -2.67
C TYR A 138 0.94 -10.25 -3.61
N MET A 139 0.71 -10.99 -4.70
CA MET A 139 -0.38 -10.76 -5.64
C MET A 139 -1.27 -12.01 -5.69
N PRO A 140 -2.60 -11.87 -5.72
CA PRO A 140 -3.53 -13.00 -5.82
C PRO A 140 -3.59 -13.59 -7.25
N GLY A 141 -2.47 -13.60 -7.99
CA GLY A 141 -2.41 -13.98 -9.40
C GLY A 141 -3.19 -13.01 -10.31
N GLY A 142 -3.55 -13.47 -11.51
CA GLY A 142 -4.24 -12.66 -12.52
C GLY A 142 -3.40 -11.46 -12.99
N GLY A 143 -4.04 -10.54 -13.72
CA GLY A 143 -3.41 -9.28 -14.14
C GLY A 143 -2.06 -9.48 -14.84
N VAL A 144 -1.02 -8.81 -14.35
CA VAL A 144 0.36 -8.91 -14.86
C VAL A 144 0.87 -10.34 -14.94
N ALA A 145 0.36 -11.25 -14.09
CA ALA A 145 0.80 -12.64 -14.02
C ALA A 145 0.04 -13.59 -14.97
N ALA A 146 -1.03 -13.12 -15.62
CA ALA A 146 -1.85 -13.90 -16.54
C ALA A 146 -2.06 -13.24 -17.92
N ASP A 147 -1.81 -11.94 -18.05
CA ASP A 147 -1.98 -11.21 -19.32
C ASP A 147 -0.86 -11.54 -20.31
N THR A 148 -1.22 -12.29 -21.35
CA THR A 148 -0.29 -12.69 -22.41
C THR A 148 0.21 -11.53 -23.27
N SER A 149 -0.53 -10.41 -23.33
CA SER A 149 -0.14 -9.24 -24.10
C SER A 149 1.10 -8.53 -23.52
N LEU A 150 1.39 -8.76 -22.24
CA LEU A 150 2.57 -8.22 -21.55
C LEU A 150 3.82 -9.10 -21.73
N GLN A 151 3.71 -10.25 -22.40
CA GLN A 151 4.84 -11.11 -22.70
C GLN A 151 5.67 -10.55 -23.86
N THR A 152 6.99 -10.63 -23.74
CA THR A 152 7.93 -10.18 -24.77
C THR A 152 8.65 -11.36 -25.40
N LEU A 153 9.14 -11.20 -26.63
CA LEU A 153 9.93 -12.25 -27.30
C LEU A 153 11.16 -12.68 -26.47
N LYS A 154 11.77 -11.77 -25.68
CA LYS A 154 12.92 -12.07 -24.79
C LYS A 154 12.58 -13.17 -23.77
N ASN A 155 11.33 -13.19 -23.26
CA ASN A 155 10.93 -14.02 -22.13
C ASN A 155 9.79 -15.00 -22.47
N TYR A 156 9.38 -15.11 -23.73
CA TYR A 156 8.23 -15.91 -24.15
C TYR A 156 8.36 -17.38 -23.74
N TRP A 157 9.51 -18.00 -24.03
CA TRP A 157 9.76 -19.40 -23.69
C TRP A 157 9.80 -19.63 -22.17
N ARG A 158 10.37 -18.70 -21.42
CA ARG A 158 10.35 -18.74 -19.96
C ARG A 158 8.93 -18.72 -19.38
N TRP A 159 7.99 -18.01 -20.01
CA TRP A 159 6.57 -18.07 -19.64
C TRP A 159 5.93 -19.43 -19.91
N GLN A 160 6.32 -20.14 -20.97
CA GLN A 160 5.81 -21.50 -21.23
C GLN A 160 6.23 -22.48 -20.14
N VAL A 161 7.49 -22.38 -19.68
CA VAL A 161 8.03 -23.19 -18.59
C VAL A 161 7.34 -22.87 -17.26
N SER A 162 7.21 -21.58 -16.93
CA SER A 162 6.64 -21.10 -15.66
C SER A 162 5.13 -21.25 -15.58
N GLY A 163 4.47 -21.16 -16.73
CA GLY A 163 3.02 -20.98 -16.90
C GLY A 163 2.53 -19.62 -16.38
N GLN A 164 1.22 -19.41 -16.48
CA GLN A 164 0.55 -18.21 -15.97
C GLN A 164 0.11 -18.42 -14.53
N ALA A 165 0.15 -17.38 -13.69
CA ALA A 165 -0.55 -17.40 -12.41
C ALA A 165 -1.96 -16.84 -12.62
N GLU A 166 -2.93 -17.73 -12.79
CA GLU A 166 -4.36 -17.37 -12.83
C GLU A 166 -4.80 -16.68 -11.53
N VAL A 167 -6.00 -16.09 -11.53
CA VAL A 167 -6.59 -15.53 -10.30
C VAL A 167 -6.68 -16.63 -9.26
N ASN A 168 -5.93 -16.47 -8.16
CA ASN A 168 -5.93 -17.39 -7.05
C ASN A 168 -7.12 -17.06 -6.14
N CYS A 169 -8.29 -17.64 -6.45
CA CYS A 169 -9.50 -17.46 -5.64
C CYS A 169 -9.29 -17.90 -4.18
N PHE A 170 -8.42 -18.90 -3.93
CA PHE A 170 -8.14 -19.45 -2.60
C PHE A 170 -7.42 -18.43 -1.71
N ALA A 171 -6.62 -17.53 -2.29
CA ALA A 171 -5.94 -16.48 -1.53
C ALA A 171 -6.88 -15.62 -0.68
N CYS A 172 -8.15 -15.49 -1.07
CA CYS A 172 -9.16 -14.75 -0.33
C CYS A 172 -10.25 -15.68 0.24
N HIS A 173 -10.69 -16.67 -0.54
CA HIS A 173 -11.91 -17.42 -0.21
C HIS A 173 -11.65 -18.70 0.58
N ASP A 174 -10.42 -19.22 0.64
CA ASP A 174 -10.14 -20.47 1.33
C ASP A 174 -10.19 -20.29 2.86
N ALA A 175 -11.19 -20.88 3.48
CA ALA A 175 -11.38 -20.90 4.93
C ALA A 175 -10.75 -22.15 5.60
N SER A 176 -10.02 -22.97 4.84
CA SER A 176 -9.24 -24.07 5.42
C SER A 176 -8.15 -23.51 6.35
N PRO A 177 -7.97 -24.09 7.55
CA PRO A 177 -6.85 -23.75 8.42
C PRO A 177 -5.50 -24.24 7.86
N LEU A 178 -5.52 -25.02 6.78
CA LEU A 178 -4.34 -25.58 6.14
C LEU A 178 -3.92 -24.81 4.86
N TYR A 179 -4.61 -23.74 4.49
CA TYR A 179 -4.18 -22.87 3.40
C TYR A 179 -2.85 -22.18 3.77
N ASP A 180 -1.84 -22.32 2.92
CA ASP A 180 -0.48 -21.80 3.15
C ASP A 180 -0.12 -20.72 2.12
N ALA A 181 -0.32 -19.47 2.51
CA ALA A 181 0.07 -18.31 1.70
C ALA A 181 1.59 -18.14 1.58
N ALA A 182 2.38 -18.63 2.55
CA ALA A 182 3.83 -18.57 2.47
C ALA A 182 4.38 -19.58 1.45
N GLU A 183 3.72 -20.72 1.30
CA GLU A 183 4.01 -21.67 0.22
C GLU A 183 3.72 -21.07 -1.16
N TYR A 184 2.62 -20.31 -1.32
CA TYR A 184 2.37 -19.55 -2.55
C TYR A 184 3.56 -18.63 -2.89
N VAL A 185 4.09 -17.89 -1.90
CA VAL A 185 5.28 -17.02 -2.09
C VAL A 185 6.51 -17.83 -2.53
N ASP A 186 6.75 -19.00 -1.92
CA ASP A 186 7.88 -19.87 -2.28
C ASP A 186 7.77 -20.34 -3.73
N GLN A 187 6.58 -20.76 -4.17
CA GLN A 187 6.33 -21.17 -5.55
C GLN A 187 6.52 -20.02 -6.54
N MET A 188 6.05 -18.81 -6.21
CA MET A 188 6.28 -17.64 -7.05
C MET A 188 7.79 -17.33 -7.20
N LYS A 189 8.59 -17.46 -6.13
CA LYS A 189 10.06 -17.27 -6.18
C LYS A 189 10.79 -18.36 -6.99
N ARG A 190 10.21 -19.56 -7.09
CA ARG A 190 10.66 -20.66 -7.97
C ARG A 190 10.20 -20.51 -9.42
N GLN A 191 9.45 -19.45 -9.73
CA GLN A 191 8.76 -19.24 -11.00
C GLN A 191 7.74 -20.34 -11.33
N ASN A 192 7.23 -21.06 -10.32
CA ASN A 192 6.21 -22.09 -10.50
C ASN A 192 4.82 -21.45 -10.58
N PHE A 193 4.65 -20.43 -11.44
CA PHE A 193 3.46 -19.57 -11.46
C PHE A 193 2.15 -20.36 -11.65
N ARG A 194 2.14 -21.35 -12.55
CA ARG A 194 0.97 -22.22 -12.77
C ARG A 194 0.60 -23.09 -11.57
N TRP A 195 1.59 -23.45 -10.77
CA TRP A 195 1.40 -24.39 -9.66
C TRP A 195 1.14 -23.68 -8.33
N ALA A 196 1.39 -22.37 -8.25
CA ALA A 196 1.41 -21.63 -7.00
C ALA A 196 0.08 -21.72 -6.24
N ALA A 197 -1.06 -21.55 -6.93
CA ALA A 197 -2.38 -21.67 -6.30
C ALA A 197 -2.61 -23.09 -5.76
N THR A 198 -2.34 -24.12 -6.56
CA THR A 198 -2.48 -25.52 -6.12
C THR A 198 -1.62 -25.85 -4.91
N ALA A 199 -0.36 -25.41 -4.90
CA ALA A 199 0.57 -25.65 -3.80
C ALA A 199 0.14 -25.02 -2.48
N SER A 200 -0.60 -23.91 -2.54
CA SER A 200 -1.08 -23.18 -1.35
C SER A 200 -2.31 -23.81 -0.71
N THR A 201 -2.96 -24.76 -1.37
CA THR A 201 -4.12 -25.48 -0.83
C THR A 201 -3.72 -26.73 -0.06
N ASP A 202 -4.65 -27.32 0.68
CA ASP A 202 -4.45 -28.58 1.38
C ASP A 202 -4.67 -29.85 0.52
N LEU A 203 -4.76 -29.66 -0.80
CA LEU A 203 -5.08 -30.69 -1.79
C LEU A 203 -3.83 -31.37 -2.36
N ALA A 204 -2.72 -30.65 -2.44
CA ALA A 204 -1.55 -31.11 -3.16
C ALA A 204 -0.25 -30.50 -2.64
N ARG A 205 0.85 -31.18 -2.92
CA ARG A 205 2.21 -30.69 -2.72
C ARG A 205 2.86 -30.43 -4.06
N VAL A 206 3.62 -29.32 -4.15
CA VAL A 206 4.36 -28.97 -5.36
C VAL A 206 5.85 -28.89 -5.04
N GLU A 207 6.66 -29.58 -5.83
CA GLU A 207 8.12 -29.60 -5.70
C GLU A 207 8.78 -29.13 -6.99
N GLY A 208 10.12 -29.10 -7.02
CA GLY A 208 10.88 -28.62 -8.19
C GLY A 208 10.84 -27.11 -8.39
N SER A 209 11.40 -26.64 -9.50
CA SER A 209 11.56 -25.22 -9.82
C SER A 209 11.63 -24.97 -11.32
N ALA A 210 10.67 -24.20 -11.84
CA ALA A 210 10.61 -23.75 -13.23
C ALA A 210 11.82 -22.87 -13.53
N ARG A 211 12.21 -22.01 -12.57
CA ARG A 211 13.40 -21.15 -12.67
C ARG A 211 14.68 -21.95 -12.97
N ASN A 212 14.77 -23.18 -12.48
CA ASN A 212 15.95 -24.04 -12.67
C ASN A 212 15.91 -24.83 -14.00
N MET A 213 14.80 -24.78 -14.74
CA MET A 213 14.66 -25.41 -16.05
C MET A 213 15.18 -24.49 -17.16
N PRO A 214 15.71 -25.06 -18.27
CA PRO A 214 16.02 -24.29 -19.46
C PRO A 214 14.74 -23.75 -20.10
N ASP A 215 14.85 -22.64 -20.85
CA ASP A 215 13.69 -21.96 -21.47
C ASP A 215 12.93 -22.86 -22.47
N ASN A 216 13.61 -23.83 -23.08
CA ASN A 216 13.00 -24.80 -24.01
C ASN A 216 12.44 -26.06 -23.32
N PHE A 217 12.35 -26.07 -21.99
CA PHE A 217 11.74 -27.19 -21.26
C PHE A 217 10.25 -27.28 -21.59
N ASP A 218 9.83 -28.46 -22.05
CA ASP A 218 8.42 -28.79 -22.30
C ASP A 218 7.86 -29.58 -21.11
N LEU A 219 6.68 -29.22 -20.64
CA LEU A 219 6.07 -29.86 -19.48
C LEU A 219 5.61 -31.31 -19.75
N TYR A 220 5.18 -31.60 -20.97
CA TYR A 220 4.58 -32.88 -21.35
C TYR A 220 5.64 -33.87 -21.85
N TRP A 221 6.66 -33.35 -22.54
CA TRP A 221 7.66 -34.16 -23.25
C TRP A 221 9.12 -33.81 -22.91
N GLY A 222 9.34 -32.81 -22.04
CA GLY A 222 10.67 -32.33 -21.72
C GLY A 222 11.49 -33.32 -20.90
N VAL A 223 12.74 -33.52 -21.32
CA VAL A 223 13.73 -34.24 -20.51
C VAL A 223 14.36 -33.25 -19.54
N ALA A 224 14.15 -33.47 -18.25
CA ALA A 224 14.79 -32.67 -17.21
C ALA A 224 16.33 -32.75 -17.32
N PRO A 225 17.06 -31.67 -16.99
CA PRO A 225 18.51 -31.74 -16.87
C PRO A 225 18.91 -32.87 -15.91
N ASN A 226 19.94 -33.65 -16.27
CA ASN A 226 20.45 -34.72 -15.41
C ASN A 226 21.32 -34.16 -14.27
N GLU A 227 20.70 -33.31 -13.44
CA GLU A 227 21.31 -32.65 -12.29
C GLU A 227 20.32 -32.68 -11.11
N PRO A 228 20.68 -33.28 -9.95
CA PRO A 228 19.75 -33.44 -8.83
C PRO A 228 19.11 -32.15 -8.30
N ARG A 229 19.74 -30.99 -8.52
CA ARG A 229 19.26 -29.66 -8.08
C ARG A 229 18.36 -28.96 -9.12
N LYS A 230 18.27 -29.50 -10.34
CA LYS A 230 17.44 -28.98 -11.43
C LYS A 230 16.31 -29.97 -11.69
N GLN A 231 15.38 -30.02 -10.75
CA GLN A 231 14.15 -30.81 -10.90
C GLN A 231 13.03 -29.93 -11.47
N PRO A 232 12.29 -30.41 -12.49
CA PRO A 232 11.16 -29.67 -13.03
C PRO A 232 10.05 -29.58 -11.98
N PRO A 233 9.15 -28.59 -12.09
CA PRO A 233 8.00 -28.52 -11.22
C PRO A 233 7.14 -29.78 -11.34
N THR A 234 6.80 -30.38 -10.20
CA THR A 234 5.93 -31.55 -10.13
C THR A 234 4.86 -31.33 -9.08
N VAL A 235 3.68 -31.89 -9.30
CA VAL A 235 2.56 -31.85 -8.36
C VAL A 235 2.19 -33.25 -7.93
N THR A 236 1.87 -33.42 -6.65
CA THR A 236 1.35 -34.67 -6.08
C THR A 236 0.11 -34.35 -5.27
N TYR A 237 -1.03 -34.90 -5.69
CA TYR A 237 -2.30 -34.74 -4.98
C TYR A 237 -2.43 -35.73 -3.82
N ASP A 238 -3.03 -35.29 -2.71
CA ASP A 238 -3.40 -36.19 -1.63
C ASP A 238 -4.68 -36.94 -2.01
N ALA A 239 -4.53 -38.20 -2.42
CA ALA A 239 -5.64 -39.05 -2.82
C ALA A 239 -6.75 -39.18 -1.76
N ARG A 240 -6.45 -38.94 -0.47
CA ARG A 240 -7.44 -38.97 0.61
C ARG A 240 -8.43 -37.80 0.56
N ARG A 241 -8.11 -36.74 -0.20
CA ARG A 241 -8.99 -35.59 -0.43
C ARG A 241 -10.00 -35.79 -1.56
N PHE A 242 -9.84 -36.87 -2.33
CA PHE A 242 -10.70 -37.21 -3.45
C PHE A 242 -11.69 -38.29 -3.03
N ASP A 243 -12.95 -38.08 -3.35
CA ASP A 243 -13.98 -39.10 -3.17
C ASP A 243 -13.89 -40.17 -4.29
N LYS A 244 -14.77 -41.17 -4.24
CA LYS A 244 -14.82 -42.25 -5.24
C LYS A 244 -15.19 -41.79 -6.65
N LYS A 245 -15.68 -40.56 -6.81
CA LYS A 245 -16.03 -39.94 -8.10
C LYS A 245 -14.93 -38.99 -8.59
N GLY A 246 -13.84 -38.83 -7.84
CA GLY A 246 -12.76 -37.88 -8.12
C GLY A 246 -13.13 -36.44 -7.81
N GLN A 247 -14.10 -36.21 -6.92
CA GLN A 247 -14.49 -34.89 -6.44
C GLN A 247 -13.75 -34.55 -5.15
N VAL A 248 -13.51 -33.27 -4.91
CA VAL A 248 -12.92 -32.74 -3.68
C VAL A 248 -13.88 -31.78 -3.00
N ASP A 249 -13.73 -31.63 -1.69
CA ASP A 249 -14.40 -30.61 -0.90
C ASP A 249 -13.52 -29.38 -0.78
N LEU A 250 -13.97 -28.24 -1.31
CA LEU A 250 -13.31 -26.94 -1.14
C LEU A 250 -14.05 -26.12 -0.08
N VAL A 251 -13.32 -25.70 0.95
CA VAL A 251 -13.86 -24.91 2.07
C VAL A 251 -13.79 -23.43 1.73
N LEU A 252 -14.64 -22.99 0.80
CA LEU A 252 -14.67 -21.60 0.34
C LEU A 252 -15.75 -20.78 1.06
N THR A 253 -15.45 -19.53 1.44
CA THR A 253 -16.38 -18.63 2.13
C THR A 253 -16.60 -17.30 1.40
N ARG A 254 -17.82 -16.76 1.49
CA ARG A 254 -18.13 -15.39 1.07
C ARG A 254 -17.76 -14.36 2.14
N LYS A 255 -17.74 -14.77 3.42
CA LYS A 255 -17.25 -13.97 4.54
C LYS A 255 -15.75 -14.24 4.68
N ILE A 256 -14.95 -13.50 3.92
CA ILE A 256 -13.50 -13.67 3.82
C ILE A 256 -12.86 -13.43 5.20
N PRO A 257 -12.02 -14.36 5.70
CA PRO A 257 -11.27 -14.18 6.94
C PRO A 257 -10.22 -13.05 6.84
N ASP A 258 -10.00 -12.30 7.92
CA ASP A 258 -9.07 -11.14 7.91
C ASP A 258 -7.61 -11.54 7.69
N ASP A 259 -7.21 -12.73 8.12
CA ASP A 259 -5.84 -13.25 7.97
C ASP A 259 -5.42 -13.34 6.49
N ARG A 260 -6.38 -13.57 5.58
CA ARG A 260 -6.19 -13.54 4.12
C ARG A 260 -5.74 -12.17 3.64
N CYS A 261 -6.35 -11.11 4.17
CA CYS A 261 -5.96 -9.74 3.86
C CYS A 261 -4.62 -9.40 4.54
N TYR A 262 -4.47 -9.76 5.82
CA TYR A 262 -3.28 -9.45 6.59
C TYR A 262 -2.00 -10.09 6.06
N PHE A 263 -2.07 -11.22 5.37
CA PHE A 263 -0.88 -11.80 4.75
C PHE A 263 -0.15 -10.79 3.85
N CYS A 264 -0.87 -10.06 3.00
CA CYS A 264 -0.31 -9.04 2.11
C CYS A 264 -0.33 -7.61 2.69
N HIS A 265 -1.23 -7.32 3.63
CA HIS A 265 -1.48 -5.97 4.13
C HIS A 265 -1.02 -5.70 5.57
N SER A 266 -0.31 -6.63 6.21
CA SER A 266 0.23 -6.39 7.55
C SER A 266 1.33 -5.33 7.57
N GLN A 267 1.46 -4.70 8.74
CA GLN A 267 2.43 -3.65 9.01
C GLN A 267 3.02 -3.81 10.42
N LYS A 268 4.24 -3.30 10.60
CA LYS A 268 4.95 -3.23 11.88
C LYS A 268 5.63 -1.87 11.99
N PHE A 269 5.49 -1.18 13.11
CA PHE A 269 6.18 0.08 13.39
C PHE A 269 7.29 -0.14 14.43
N GLU A 270 8.53 0.21 14.10
CA GLU A 270 9.70 0.03 14.98
C GLU A 270 9.71 1.03 16.14
N ASN A 271 10.34 0.69 17.27
CA ASN A 271 10.45 1.55 18.47
C ASN A 271 9.14 2.07 19.10
N ASN A 272 7.99 1.47 18.76
CA ASN A 272 6.76 1.78 19.47
C ASN A 272 6.77 1.02 20.82
N GLN A 273 7.12 1.70 21.92
CA GLN A 273 7.18 1.09 23.28
C GLN A 273 5.85 0.46 23.75
N ARG A 274 4.74 0.64 23.02
CA ARG A 274 3.47 -0.08 23.21
C ARG A 274 3.38 -1.37 22.38
N GLN A 275 4.50 -2.02 22.11
CA GLN A 275 4.65 -3.20 21.24
C GLN A 275 4.16 -4.53 21.86
N THR A 276 3.15 -4.49 22.71
CA THR A 276 2.40 -5.69 23.09
C THR A 276 0.91 -5.38 22.95
N GLU A 277 0.30 -5.96 21.90
CA GLU A 277 -1.15 -6.02 21.64
C GLU A 277 -1.87 -4.74 21.16
N ALA A 278 -1.58 -3.55 21.71
CA ALA A 278 -2.45 -2.38 21.55
C ALA A 278 -2.46 -1.65 20.18
N LEU A 279 -1.55 -1.96 19.25
CA LEU A 279 -1.56 -1.38 17.89
C LEU A 279 -2.38 -2.19 16.88
N TYR A 280 -2.68 -3.45 17.20
CA TYR A 280 -3.59 -4.29 16.39
C TYR A 280 -5.06 -4.13 16.83
N ASP A 281 -5.31 -3.23 17.78
CA ASP A 281 -6.63 -2.93 18.32
C ASP A 281 -7.39 -1.98 17.41
N ASP A 282 -7.72 -2.42 16.19
CA ASP A 282 -8.70 -1.72 15.37
C ASP A 282 -10.09 -1.86 16.03
N VAL A 283 -10.71 -0.71 16.35
CA VAL A 283 -12.01 -0.68 17.04
C VAL A 283 -13.11 -1.35 16.24
N HIS A 284 -13.02 -1.38 14.92
CA HIS A 284 -14.01 -2.02 14.07
C HIS A 284 -13.87 -3.54 14.12
N LEU A 285 -12.63 -4.05 14.09
CA LEU A 285 -12.38 -5.48 14.25
C LEU A 285 -12.79 -5.97 15.63
N LYS A 286 -12.52 -5.18 16.68
CA LYS A 286 -13.02 -5.45 18.04
C LYS A 286 -14.54 -5.43 18.16
N ALA A 287 -15.22 -4.66 17.32
CA ALA A 287 -16.68 -4.66 17.22
C ALA A 287 -17.23 -5.85 16.42
N GLY A 288 -16.36 -6.74 15.90
CA GLY A 288 -16.74 -7.94 15.15
C GLY A 288 -16.93 -7.71 13.65
N LEU A 289 -16.48 -6.57 13.12
CA LEU A 289 -16.39 -6.34 11.68
C LEU A 289 -15.12 -7.01 11.14
N HIS A 290 -15.14 -7.39 9.87
CA HIS A 290 -13.97 -7.86 9.13
C HIS A 290 -13.60 -6.83 8.07
N CYS A 291 -12.47 -7.06 7.40
CA CYS A 291 -11.95 -6.21 6.34
C CYS A 291 -13.00 -5.97 5.26
N VAL A 292 -13.76 -7.01 4.91
CA VAL A 292 -14.73 -7.00 3.80
C VAL A 292 -16.03 -6.26 4.09
N GLU A 293 -16.34 -5.92 5.34
CA GLU A 293 -17.48 -5.04 5.64
C GLU A 293 -17.22 -3.60 5.16
N CYS A 294 -15.94 -3.17 5.18
CA CYS A 294 -15.49 -1.88 4.64
C CYS A 294 -15.01 -2.00 3.18
N HIS A 295 -14.23 -3.05 2.88
CA HIS A 295 -13.66 -3.37 1.58
C HIS A 295 -14.51 -4.39 0.84
N GLN A 296 -15.74 -4.02 0.51
CA GLN A 296 -16.67 -4.92 -0.20
C GLN A 296 -16.18 -5.16 -1.63
N ASN A 297 -16.19 -6.43 -2.05
CA ASN A 297 -15.63 -6.84 -3.33
C ASN A 297 -16.65 -6.94 -4.46
N LYS A 298 -17.98 -6.89 -4.20
CA LYS A 298 -19.03 -7.13 -5.19
C LYS A 298 -18.75 -8.39 -6.06
N LEU A 299 -19.49 -8.59 -7.15
CA LEU A 299 -19.22 -9.72 -8.07
C LEU A 299 -18.01 -9.46 -8.97
N ASP A 300 -17.83 -8.20 -9.38
CA ASP A 300 -16.76 -7.75 -10.27
C ASP A 300 -15.40 -7.60 -9.58
N HIS A 301 -15.32 -7.89 -8.28
CA HIS A 301 -14.10 -7.76 -7.48
C HIS A 301 -13.53 -6.32 -7.49
N GLN A 302 -14.37 -5.33 -7.78
CA GLN A 302 -14.04 -3.92 -7.61
C GLN A 302 -14.16 -3.55 -6.14
N ILE A 303 -13.05 -3.79 -5.43
CA ILE A 303 -12.94 -3.58 -3.99
C ILE A 303 -13.22 -2.11 -3.65
N ASP A 304 -14.12 -1.87 -2.70
CA ASP A 304 -14.33 -0.53 -2.15
C ASP A 304 -13.07 -0.02 -1.43
N ARG A 305 -12.67 1.23 -1.70
CA ARG A 305 -11.42 1.82 -1.17
C ARG A 305 -11.65 3.05 -0.28
N GLY A 306 -12.84 3.12 0.32
CA GLY A 306 -13.20 4.14 1.32
C GLY A 306 -13.15 5.58 0.79
N LEU A 307 -13.61 5.80 -0.45
CA LEU A 307 -13.82 7.16 -0.97
C LEU A 307 -15.04 7.78 -0.28
N ALA A 308 -15.09 9.11 -0.15
CA ALA A 308 -16.17 9.80 0.55
C ALA A 308 -17.57 9.50 -0.04
N GLU A 309 -17.61 9.26 -1.36
CA GLU A 309 -18.82 8.91 -2.10
C GLU A 309 -19.25 7.44 -1.91
N ASN A 310 -18.38 6.59 -1.35
CA ASN A 310 -18.70 5.18 -1.09
C ASN A 310 -19.47 5.04 0.21
N GLU A 311 -20.46 4.15 0.24
CA GLU A 311 -21.24 3.84 1.45
C GLU A 311 -20.37 3.42 2.66
N ASN A 312 -19.16 2.90 2.39
CA ASN A 312 -18.22 2.37 3.37
C ASN A 312 -17.14 3.38 3.79
N SER A 313 -17.50 4.67 3.91
CA SER A 313 -16.62 5.73 4.42
C SER A 313 -16.87 6.04 5.91
N CYS A 314 -15.89 6.66 6.58
CA CYS A 314 -16.05 7.08 7.98
C CYS A 314 -17.29 7.99 8.14
N GLU A 315 -17.45 8.97 7.24
CA GLU A 315 -18.56 9.92 7.27
C GLU A 315 -19.90 9.20 7.05
N ASN A 316 -19.97 8.26 6.10
CA ASN A 316 -21.22 7.55 5.82
C ASN A 316 -21.65 6.63 6.97
N CYS A 317 -20.74 5.88 7.59
CA CYS A 317 -21.09 5.06 8.75
C CYS A 317 -21.44 5.91 9.97
N HIS A 318 -20.63 6.90 10.32
CA HIS A 318 -20.73 7.61 11.59
C HIS A 318 -21.67 8.82 11.59
N LEU A 319 -21.90 9.47 10.44
CA LEU A 319 -22.72 10.68 10.35
C LEU A 319 -24.07 10.41 9.69
N ASN A 320 -24.08 9.62 8.60
CA ASN A 320 -25.25 9.51 7.73
C ASN A 320 -26.13 8.28 8.03
N SER A 321 -25.54 7.08 8.00
CA SER A 321 -26.29 5.81 7.97
C SER A 321 -26.39 5.09 9.32
N GLY A 322 -25.40 5.26 10.21
CA GLY A 322 -25.32 4.43 11.42
C GLY A 322 -25.09 2.94 11.13
N ARG A 323 -24.55 2.61 9.94
CA ARG A 323 -24.30 1.23 9.49
C ARG A 323 -23.51 0.45 10.55
N PHE A 324 -23.88 -0.81 10.75
CA PHE A 324 -23.30 -1.69 11.79
C PHE A 324 -23.40 -1.16 13.23
N GLY A 325 -24.30 -0.21 13.50
CA GLY A 325 -24.42 0.40 14.83
C GLY A 325 -23.31 1.41 15.12
N ALA A 326 -22.69 1.99 14.08
CA ALA A 326 -21.61 2.97 14.23
C ALA A 326 -22.05 4.16 15.12
N PRO A 327 -21.26 4.53 16.15
CA PRO A 327 -21.62 5.61 17.05
C PRO A 327 -21.53 6.97 16.35
N LYS A 328 -22.46 7.87 16.68
CA LYS A 328 -22.43 9.26 16.18
C LYS A 328 -21.40 10.09 16.96
N PRO A 329 -20.38 10.66 16.30
CA PRO A 329 -19.32 11.39 16.97
C PRO A 329 -19.80 12.78 17.40
N GLN A 330 -19.59 13.12 18.67
CA GLN A 330 -20.00 14.44 19.22
C GLN A 330 -18.93 15.52 19.06
N HIS A 331 -17.65 15.14 19.00
CA HIS A 331 -16.48 16.05 18.92
C HIS A 331 -16.58 17.30 19.83
N LYS A 332 -17.04 17.14 21.08
CA LYS A 332 -17.26 18.24 22.02
C LYS A 332 -16.00 19.07 22.21
N GLY A 333 -16.10 20.38 21.99
CA GLY A 333 -14.99 21.32 22.15
C GLY A 333 -14.02 21.39 20.96
N LEU A 334 -14.25 20.62 19.89
CA LEU A 334 -13.46 20.69 18.66
C LEU A 334 -14.07 21.73 17.70
N PRO A 335 -13.32 22.78 17.31
CA PRO A 335 -13.82 23.75 16.33
C PRO A 335 -14.07 23.11 14.95
N PRO A 336 -15.15 23.47 14.22
CA PRO A 336 -15.53 22.86 12.94
C PRO A 336 -14.43 22.83 11.88
N VAL A 337 -13.56 23.85 11.85
CA VAL A 337 -12.41 23.93 10.93
C VAL A 337 -11.50 22.69 10.96
N HIS A 338 -11.45 21.95 12.08
CA HIS A 338 -10.70 20.70 12.15
C HIS A 338 -11.30 19.65 11.21
N LEU A 339 -12.62 19.47 11.21
CA LEU A 339 -13.29 18.48 10.36
C LEU A 339 -13.28 18.89 8.88
N GLU A 340 -13.15 20.19 8.60
CA GLU A 340 -12.98 20.73 7.25
C GLU A 340 -11.55 20.52 6.70
N LYS A 341 -10.52 20.65 7.55
CA LYS A 341 -9.11 20.69 7.12
C LYS A 341 -8.30 19.45 7.50
N VAL A 342 -8.82 18.58 8.35
CA VAL A 342 -8.13 17.41 8.90
C VAL A 342 -9.03 16.18 8.68
N ALA A 343 -8.46 15.12 8.12
CA ALA A 343 -9.17 13.87 7.89
C ALA A 343 -9.42 13.13 9.22
N CYS A 344 -10.50 12.34 9.30
CA CYS A 344 -10.80 11.53 10.50
C CYS A 344 -9.61 10.65 10.91
N THR A 345 -8.91 10.07 9.92
CA THR A 345 -7.76 9.19 10.10
C THR A 345 -6.56 9.89 10.77
N THR A 346 -6.44 11.23 10.70
CA THR A 346 -5.36 11.95 11.40
C THR A 346 -5.44 11.76 12.91
N CYS A 347 -6.65 11.82 13.46
CA CYS A 347 -6.84 11.64 14.90
C CYS A 347 -7.04 10.17 15.26
N HIS A 348 -7.57 9.38 14.34
CA HIS A 348 -8.07 8.04 14.63
C HIS A 348 -7.25 6.88 14.05
N SER A 349 -6.29 7.08 13.16
CA SER A 349 -5.57 5.95 12.53
C SER A 349 -4.09 5.94 12.87
N GLY A 350 -3.51 4.74 12.86
CA GLY A 350 -2.08 4.52 13.02
C GLY A 350 -1.52 4.87 14.40
N PRO A 351 -0.19 4.74 14.57
CA PRO A 351 0.47 5.06 15.82
C PRO A 351 0.45 6.56 16.08
N GLN A 352 0.51 6.93 17.38
CA GLN A 352 0.66 8.33 17.79
C GLN A 352 1.97 8.91 17.25
N PRO A 353 2.01 10.18 16.81
CA PRO A 353 3.24 10.76 16.29
C PRO A 353 4.30 10.94 17.39
N LEU A 354 5.56 10.68 17.04
CA LEU A 354 6.74 10.97 17.86
C LEU A 354 7.56 12.13 17.28
N ASN A 355 8.54 12.59 18.06
CA ASN A 355 9.50 13.62 17.64
C ASN A 355 10.27 13.26 16.36
N THR A 356 10.41 11.97 16.06
CA THR A 356 10.93 11.46 14.79
C THR A 356 9.99 10.36 14.31
N SER A 357 9.64 10.33 13.02
CA SER A 357 8.79 9.27 12.47
C SER A 357 9.36 7.86 12.68
N TYR A 358 8.46 6.90 12.82
CA TYR A 358 8.81 5.48 12.88
C TYR A 358 9.34 5.00 11.54
N LEU A 359 10.22 4.00 11.58
CA LEU A 359 10.37 3.09 10.45
C LEU A 359 9.23 2.07 10.50
N ALA A 360 8.68 1.76 9.34
CA ALA A 360 7.58 0.84 9.18
C ALA A 360 7.97 -0.29 8.24
N HIS A 361 7.69 -1.53 8.63
CA HIS A 361 7.72 -2.67 7.73
C HIS A 361 6.30 -2.98 7.27
N THR A 362 6.16 -3.43 6.03
CA THR A 362 4.89 -3.88 5.43
C THR A 362 5.12 -5.24 4.80
N SER A 363 4.10 -6.12 4.75
CA SER A 363 4.28 -7.44 4.13
C SER A 363 4.74 -7.34 2.68
N LEU A 364 4.15 -6.40 1.92
CA LEU A 364 4.48 -6.18 0.52
C LEU A 364 5.94 -5.81 0.27
N ALA A 365 6.56 -5.02 1.16
CA ALA A 365 7.91 -4.50 0.97
C ALA A 365 9.00 -5.27 1.73
N HIS A 366 8.64 -5.90 2.86
CA HIS A 366 9.59 -6.56 3.78
C HIS A 366 9.33 -8.06 3.93
N GLU A 367 8.41 -8.61 3.13
CA GLU A 367 8.07 -10.03 3.08
C GLU A 367 7.59 -10.63 4.41
N LEU A 368 6.90 -9.84 5.23
CA LEU A 368 6.34 -10.27 6.52
C LEU A 368 5.41 -11.48 6.34
N GLY A 369 5.42 -12.39 7.32
CA GLY A 369 4.63 -13.63 7.25
C GLY A 369 5.32 -14.78 6.52
N THR A 370 6.55 -14.59 6.02
CA THR A 370 7.32 -15.64 5.34
C THR A 370 8.68 -15.91 6.00
N LYS A 371 9.36 -16.97 5.55
CA LYS A 371 10.75 -17.28 5.95
C LYS A 371 11.78 -16.29 5.39
N TYR A 372 11.37 -15.41 4.48
CA TYR A 372 12.20 -14.38 3.86
C TYR A 372 12.03 -13.00 4.51
N ALA A 373 11.19 -12.90 5.53
CA ALA A 373 10.86 -11.64 6.19
C ALA A 373 12.12 -10.92 6.67
N HIS A 374 12.25 -9.65 6.28
CA HIS A 374 13.25 -8.73 6.78
C HIS A 374 12.77 -8.14 8.11
N ARG A 375 13.53 -8.39 9.19
CA ARG A 375 13.07 -8.16 10.57
C ARG A 375 13.92 -7.16 11.33
N GLU A 376 15.11 -6.81 10.84
CA GLU A 376 15.94 -5.80 11.46
C GLU A 376 15.25 -4.44 11.44
N ALA A 377 15.37 -3.64 12.50
CA ALA A 377 14.65 -2.37 12.62
C ALA A 377 15.01 -1.33 11.56
N THR A 378 16.14 -1.50 10.88
CA THR A 378 16.65 -0.65 9.79
C THR A 378 16.65 -1.40 8.46
N ALA A 379 15.83 -2.44 8.33
CA ALA A 379 15.73 -3.18 7.09
C ALA A 379 15.21 -2.28 5.96
N LEU A 380 15.84 -2.39 4.80
CA LEU A 380 15.35 -1.78 3.58
C LEU A 380 14.15 -2.56 3.02
N PRO A 381 13.21 -1.87 2.34
CA PRO A 381 13.25 -0.45 2.05
C PRO A 381 12.77 0.43 3.22
N HIS A 382 13.40 1.59 3.40
CA HIS A 382 13.00 2.53 4.47
C HIS A 382 11.64 3.16 4.16
N ILE A 383 10.61 2.68 4.85
CA ILE A 383 9.27 3.28 4.86
C ILE A 383 9.08 3.99 6.20
N GLN A 384 8.55 5.21 6.18
CA GLN A 384 8.32 6.02 7.37
C GLN A 384 6.83 6.29 7.60
N ALA A 385 6.43 6.34 8.87
CA ALA A 385 5.06 6.67 9.29
C ALA A 385 5.00 7.15 10.76
N PRO A 386 3.92 7.84 11.17
CA PRO A 386 3.00 8.55 10.30
C PRO A 386 3.67 9.83 9.76
N VAL A 387 3.52 10.08 8.47
CA VAL A 387 3.86 11.37 7.84
C VAL A 387 2.57 12.10 7.50
N PHE A 388 2.28 13.19 8.21
CA PHE A 388 1.08 13.97 7.94
C PHE A 388 1.27 14.84 6.69
N ALA A 389 0.41 14.65 5.70
CA ALA A 389 0.43 15.39 4.45
C ALA A 389 -0.97 15.73 3.98
N ARG A 390 -1.11 16.71 3.07
CA ARG A 390 -2.41 16.99 2.45
C ARG A 390 -2.75 15.89 1.44
N ASN A 391 -3.94 15.31 1.59
CA ASN A 391 -4.49 14.38 0.62
C ASN A 391 -5.08 15.12 -0.60
N ALA A 392 -5.61 14.37 -1.57
CA ALA A 392 -6.24 14.91 -2.78
C ALA A 392 -7.42 15.86 -2.50
N GLN A 393 -8.11 15.67 -1.37
CA GLN A 393 -9.20 16.55 -0.91
C GLN A 393 -8.70 17.79 -0.13
N GLY A 394 -7.38 17.98 -0.03
CA GLY A 394 -6.75 19.09 0.69
C GLY A 394 -6.77 18.96 2.23
N LYS A 395 -7.30 17.86 2.77
CA LYS A 395 -7.29 17.57 4.22
C LYS A 395 -5.95 16.98 4.65
N ILE A 396 -5.49 17.29 5.85
CA ILE A 396 -4.31 16.67 6.45
C ILE A 396 -4.68 15.24 6.86
N ALA A 397 -3.92 14.26 6.39
CA ALA A 397 -4.06 12.83 6.68
C ALA A 397 -2.70 12.21 7.01
N PRO A 398 -2.64 11.13 7.82
CA PRO A 398 -1.42 10.39 8.03
C PRO A 398 -1.13 9.49 6.82
N ASN A 399 0.14 9.39 6.46
CA ASN A 399 0.61 8.60 5.33
C ASN A 399 1.83 7.78 5.73
N TYR A 400 2.03 6.70 5.01
CA TYR A 400 3.34 6.13 4.79
C TYR A 400 4.13 6.98 3.80
N MET A 401 5.45 6.93 3.89
CA MET A 401 6.36 7.64 3.00
C MET A 401 7.58 6.79 2.66
N ALA A 402 7.96 6.75 1.38
CA ALA A 402 9.22 6.15 0.93
C ALA A 402 9.96 7.09 -0.01
N TRP A 403 11.26 7.26 0.22
CA TRP A 403 12.13 8.01 -0.68
C TRP A 403 12.65 7.09 -1.80
N PRO A 404 12.71 7.56 -3.05
CA PRO A 404 13.41 6.84 -4.09
C PRO A 404 14.94 7.00 -3.94
N VAL A 405 15.66 5.94 -4.25
CA VAL A 405 17.12 5.91 -4.45
C VAL A 405 17.38 5.23 -5.79
N PHE A 406 17.97 5.94 -6.75
CA PHE A 406 18.17 5.44 -8.11
C PHE A 406 19.18 6.24 -8.91
N TRP A 407 19.67 5.61 -9.98
CA TRP A 407 20.56 6.22 -10.95
C TRP A 407 19.78 6.80 -12.12
N ALA A 408 20.17 7.99 -12.54
CA ALA A 408 19.51 8.71 -13.62
C ALA A 408 20.53 9.45 -14.47
N ILE A 409 20.09 9.81 -15.67
CA ILE A 409 20.75 10.74 -16.57
C ILE A 409 19.93 12.03 -16.62
N VAL A 410 20.61 13.18 -16.60
CA VAL A 410 19.97 14.47 -16.77
C VAL A 410 19.75 14.72 -18.27
N ARG A 411 18.49 14.88 -18.68
CA ARG A 411 18.08 15.23 -20.05
C ARG A 411 17.12 16.41 -20.00
N ASN A 412 17.47 17.52 -20.63
CA ASN A 412 16.64 18.73 -20.69
C ASN A 412 16.13 19.14 -19.29
N ASP A 413 17.05 19.23 -18.32
CA ASP A 413 16.78 19.54 -16.91
C ASP A 413 15.84 18.55 -16.16
N SER A 414 15.50 17.42 -16.80
CA SER A 414 14.69 16.35 -16.22
C SER A 414 15.54 15.11 -15.92
N LEU A 415 15.15 14.36 -14.89
CA LEU A 415 15.78 13.09 -14.53
C LEU A 415 15.15 11.95 -15.31
N SER A 416 15.92 11.26 -16.14
CA SER A 416 15.50 10.00 -16.77
C SER A 416 16.20 8.84 -16.06
N PRO A 417 15.48 7.91 -15.42
CA PRO A 417 16.08 6.73 -14.81
C PRO A 417 16.89 5.92 -15.82
N ILE A 418 18.00 5.34 -15.37
CA ILE A 418 18.75 4.34 -16.13
C ILE A 418 18.05 2.97 -15.94
N PRO A 419 17.88 2.15 -17.00
CA PRO A 419 17.29 0.81 -16.88
C PRO A 419 17.98 -0.04 -15.80
N LEU A 420 17.20 -0.73 -14.96
CA LEU A 420 17.72 -1.36 -13.74
C LEU A 420 18.70 -2.50 -14.02
N GLU A 421 18.52 -3.25 -15.10
CA GLU A 421 19.42 -4.34 -15.53
C GLU A 421 20.83 -3.77 -15.80
N GLN A 422 20.92 -2.62 -16.49
CA GLN A 422 22.19 -1.95 -16.78
C GLN A 422 22.87 -1.43 -15.50
N VAL A 423 22.09 -0.85 -14.59
CA VAL A 423 22.63 -0.40 -13.30
C VAL A 423 23.14 -1.60 -12.49
N ASP A 424 22.38 -2.68 -12.41
CA ASP A 424 22.74 -3.87 -11.63
C ASP A 424 24.04 -4.51 -12.17
N GLU A 425 24.15 -4.69 -13.48
CA GLU A 425 25.35 -5.27 -14.12
C GLU A 425 26.62 -4.47 -13.86
N VAL A 426 26.51 -3.14 -13.79
CA VAL A 426 27.67 -2.24 -13.66
C VAL A 426 28.00 -1.93 -12.20
N ILE A 427 27.00 -1.63 -11.38
CA ILE A 427 27.17 -1.11 -10.02
C ILE A 427 27.30 -2.23 -8.99
N SER A 428 26.48 -3.29 -9.08
CA SER A 428 26.50 -4.35 -8.06
C SER A 428 27.86 -5.01 -7.86
N PRO A 429 28.66 -5.30 -8.92
CA PRO A 429 30.00 -5.84 -8.76
C PRO A 429 30.99 -4.87 -8.10
N LEU A 430 30.79 -3.55 -8.23
CA LEU A 430 31.64 -2.54 -7.60
C LEU A 430 31.38 -2.47 -6.09
N ILE A 431 30.11 -2.42 -5.70
CA ILE A 431 29.70 -2.33 -4.29
C ILE A 431 30.01 -3.62 -3.53
N ALA A 432 29.82 -4.79 -4.15
CA ALA A 432 30.09 -6.07 -3.50
C ALA A 432 31.58 -6.32 -3.15
N ARG A 433 32.51 -5.53 -3.72
CA ARG A 433 33.96 -5.64 -3.45
C ARG A 433 34.43 -4.75 -2.29
N GLY A 434 33.61 -3.79 -1.83
CA GLY A 434 33.95 -2.88 -0.74
C GLY A 434 33.24 -3.28 0.55
N ASP A 435 33.95 -3.98 1.45
CA ASP A 435 33.58 -4.31 2.83
C ASP A 435 32.22 -4.98 3.11
N SER A 436 32.04 -5.43 4.36
CA SER A 436 30.86 -6.15 4.82
C SER A 436 29.60 -5.30 4.68
N LEU A 437 28.70 -5.70 3.77
CA LEU A 437 27.36 -5.14 3.68
C LEU A 437 26.64 -5.32 5.03
N PRO A 438 26.04 -4.28 5.63
CA PRO A 438 25.06 -4.45 6.70
C PRO A 438 24.01 -5.46 6.26
N THR A 439 23.56 -6.30 7.18
CA THR A 439 22.72 -7.46 6.86
C THR A 439 21.42 -7.06 6.18
N GLU A 440 20.79 -5.94 6.57
CA GLU A 440 19.53 -5.45 5.96
C GLU A 440 19.44 -3.94 5.61
N ASP A 441 20.42 -3.10 5.95
CA ASP A 441 20.46 -1.65 5.61
C ASP A 441 21.34 -1.35 4.36
N TRP A 442 21.47 -0.07 3.97
CA TRP A 442 22.37 0.40 2.93
C TRP A 442 23.83 0.04 3.24
N PRO A 443 24.64 -0.25 2.21
CA PRO A 443 26.08 -0.37 2.41
C PRO A 443 26.68 0.94 2.93
N LEU A 444 27.70 0.84 3.78
CA LEU A 444 28.51 2.00 4.17
C LEU A 444 29.34 2.43 2.96
N LEU A 445 28.91 3.48 2.27
CA LEU A 445 29.63 4.03 1.12
C LEU A 445 30.54 5.16 1.55
N ASN A 446 31.78 5.14 1.03
CA ASN A 446 32.68 6.28 1.04
C ASN A 446 32.68 6.99 -0.33
N ASP A 447 33.20 8.22 -0.34
CA ASP A 447 33.24 9.07 -1.52
C ASP A 447 34.02 8.45 -2.70
N SER A 448 35.05 7.66 -2.43
CA SER A 448 35.88 7.02 -3.46
C SER A 448 35.11 5.96 -4.25
N LEU A 449 34.33 5.13 -3.56
CA LEU A 449 33.52 4.09 -4.19
C LEU A 449 32.39 4.72 -5.01
N LEU A 450 31.71 5.74 -4.48
CA LEU A 450 30.67 6.45 -5.22
C LEU A 450 31.22 7.19 -6.45
N THR A 451 32.39 7.81 -6.33
CA THR A 451 33.08 8.45 -7.45
C THR A 451 33.39 7.44 -8.56
N THR A 452 33.89 6.26 -8.20
CA THR A 452 34.16 5.17 -9.15
C THR A 452 32.90 4.69 -9.85
N ALA A 453 31.80 4.52 -9.10
CA ALA A 453 30.51 4.11 -9.65
C ALA A 453 29.95 5.15 -10.64
N LEU A 454 30.01 6.44 -10.30
CA LEU A 454 29.57 7.53 -11.18
C LEU A 454 30.44 7.62 -12.45
N ASP A 455 31.76 7.52 -12.34
CA ASP A 455 32.65 7.56 -13.50
C ASP A 455 32.41 6.37 -14.43
N THR A 456 32.19 5.17 -13.87
CA THR A 456 31.91 3.97 -14.65
C THR A 456 30.62 4.10 -15.45
N LEU A 457 29.53 4.57 -14.84
CA LEU A 457 28.28 4.81 -15.59
C LEU A 457 28.43 5.97 -16.60
N ALA A 458 29.19 7.01 -16.28
CA ALA A 458 29.41 8.13 -17.20
C ALA A 458 30.15 7.71 -18.48
N GLN A 459 30.98 6.67 -18.43
CA GLN A 459 31.62 6.08 -19.62
C GLN A 459 30.61 5.40 -20.56
N ILE A 460 29.50 4.87 -20.02
CA ILE A 460 28.43 4.21 -20.79
C ILE A 460 27.47 5.25 -21.41
N PHE A 461 27.29 6.39 -20.74
CA PHE A 461 26.43 7.49 -21.20
C PHE A 461 27.26 8.74 -21.54
N PRO A 462 28.11 8.68 -22.60
CA PRO A 462 28.94 9.82 -22.96
C PRO A 462 28.06 11.02 -23.29
N GLN A 463 28.53 12.21 -22.90
CA GLN A 463 27.84 13.50 -23.09
C GLN A 463 26.58 13.72 -22.23
N GLN A 464 26.21 12.79 -21.36
CA GLN A 464 25.09 12.94 -20.43
C GLN A 464 25.60 13.00 -19.00
N GLN A 465 25.04 13.89 -18.18
CA GLN A 465 25.36 13.92 -16.76
C GLN A 465 24.65 12.77 -16.05
N VAL A 466 25.44 11.82 -15.54
CA VAL A 466 24.95 10.75 -14.67
C VAL A 466 24.85 11.26 -13.24
N VAL A 467 23.74 10.94 -12.58
CA VAL A 467 23.48 11.30 -11.20
C VAL A 467 22.96 10.09 -10.43
N LEU A 468 23.32 10.01 -9.15
CA LEU A 468 22.63 9.18 -8.17
C LEU A 468 21.73 10.07 -7.33
N VAL A 469 20.47 9.69 -7.20
CA VAL A 469 19.48 10.36 -6.38
C VAL A 469 19.30 9.56 -5.10
N ALA A 470 19.37 10.20 -3.93
CA ALA A 470 18.96 9.63 -2.65
C ALA A 470 18.28 10.70 -1.81
N GLY A 471 16.97 10.53 -1.58
CA GLY A 471 16.18 11.53 -0.87
C GLY A 471 16.23 12.89 -1.56
N THR A 472 16.52 13.95 -0.81
CA THR A 472 16.71 15.31 -1.35
C THR A 472 18.10 15.58 -1.93
N ASN A 473 18.95 14.57 -2.11
CA ASN A 473 20.33 14.76 -2.57
C ASN A 473 20.55 14.16 -3.97
N ARG A 474 21.27 14.89 -4.83
CA ARG A 474 21.84 14.43 -6.09
C ARG A 474 23.35 14.38 -5.97
N PHE A 475 23.93 13.24 -6.31
CA PHE A 475 25.37 13.00 -6.34
C PHE A 475 25.82 12.89 -7.78
N PHE A 476 26.83 13.67 -8.18
CA PHE A 476 27.36 13.67 -9.54
C PHE A 476 28.83 14.10 -9.58
N LEU A 477 29.50 13.84 -10.70
CA LEU A 477 30.86 14.34 -10.95
C LEU A 477 30.82 15.67 -11.68
N ASN A 478 31.57 16.65 -11.19
CA ASN A 478 31.78 17.93 -11.89
C ASN A 478 32.76 17.77 -13.06
N SER A 479 33.06 18.86 -13.78
CA SER A 479 34.00 18.84 -14.92
C SER A 479 35.43 18.45 -14.56
N GLN A 480 35.80 18.53 -13.28
CA GLN A 480 37.09 18.09 -12.72
C GLN A 480 37.06 16.66 -12.18
N LYS A 481 35.98 15.89 -12.43
CA LYS A 481 35.76 14.54 -11.88
C LYS A 481 35.72 14.47 -10.35
N GLN A 482 35.33 15.55 -9.69
CA GLN A 482 35.14 15.57 -8.23
C GLN A 482 33.68 15.33 -7.88
N LEU A 483 33.44 14.53 -6.85
CA LEU A 483 32.11 14.28 -6.31
C LEU A 483 31.49 15.58 -5.80
N THR A 484 30.29 15.88 -6.29
CA THR A 484 29.49 17.04 -5.90
C THR A 484 28.13 16.58 -5.42
N VAL A 485 27.66 17.17 -4.33
CA VAL A 485 26.32 16.94 -3.77
C VAL A 485 25.49 18.20 -3.96
N GLN A 486 24.33 18.05 -4.60
CA GLN A 486 23.35 19.13 -4.75
C GLN A 486 22.03 18.73 -4.10
N GLN A 487 21.50 19.61 -3.25
CA GLN A 487 20.16 19.45 -2.71
C GLN A 487 19.10 19.79 -3.76
N THR A 488 18.05 18.98 -3.81
CA THR A 488 16.93 19.10 -4.74
C THR A 488 15.63 18.71 -4.05
N ASP A 489 14.52 19.26 -4.52
CA ASP A 489 13.19 18.82 -4.11
C ASP A 489 12.61 17.74 -5.04
N VAL A 490 13.37 17.33 -6.08
CA VAL A 490 12.90 16.38 -7.11
C VAL A 490 13.82 15.17 -7.24
N PRO A 491 13.28 13.94 -7.16
CA PRO A 491 11.86 13.62 -6.97
C PRO A 491 11.39 13.77 -5.52
N GLU A 492 10.11 14.11 -5.36
CA GLU A 492 9.42 14.07 -4.07
C GLU A 492 9.30 12.60 -3.58
N PRO A 493 9.19 12.36 -2.26
CA PRO A 493 8.94 11.02 -1.77
C PRO A 493 7.53 10.57 -2.15
N TYR A 494 7.34 9.27 -2.33
CA TYR A 494 6.01 8.73 -2.53
C TYR A 494 5.27 8.60 -1.20
N LEU A 495 4.05 9.14 -1.15
CA LEU A 495 3.17 9.10 0.01
C LEU A 495 1.93 8.26 -0.31
N TRP A 496 1.53 7.40 0.61
CA TRP A 496 0.25 6.69 0.51
C TRP A 496 -0.49 6.61 1.85
N PRO A 497 -1.83 6.55 1.84
CA PRO A 497 -2.62 6.70 3.05
C PRO A 497 -2.34 5.65 4.12
N LEU A 498 -2.26 6.09 5.37
CA LEU A 498 -2.34 5.26 6.56
C LEU A 498 -3.76 5.39 7.15
N ALA A 499 -4.60 4.37 6.95
CA ALA A 499 -6.03 4.41 7.32
C ALA A 499 -6.50 3.16 8.08
N HIS A 500 -5.56 2.43 8.70
CA HIS A 500 -5.82 1.24 9.51
C HIS A 500 -5.38 1.48 10.96
N ASP A 501 -5.52 0.44 11.79
CA ASP A 501 -5.28 0.49 13.23
C ASP A 501 -6.11 1.62 13.85
N VAL A 502 -7.41 1.61 13.55
CA VAL A 502 -8.31 2.69 13.95
C VAL A 502 -8.57 2.62 15.45
N ARG A 503 -8.21 3.69 16.15
CA ARG A 503 -8.30 3.82 17.61
C ARG A 503 -9.60 4.50 18.06
N PRO A 504 -10.10 4.18 19.27
CA PRO A 504 -11.31 4.79 19.80
C PRO A 504 -11.10 6.26 20.15
N ALA A 505 -12.19 7.01 20.32
CA ALA A 505 -12.14 8.43 20.69
C ALA A 505 -11.30 8.72 21.95
N ALA A 506 -11.31 7.81 22.94
CA ALA A 506 -10.53 7.95 24.16
C ALA A 506 -8.99 7.85 23.95
N GLN A 507 -8.55 7.33 22.81
CA GLN A 507 -7.14 7.17 22.47
C GLN A 507 -6.71 8.03 21.28
N ALA A 508 -7.65 8.75 20.66
CA ALA A 508 -7.40 9.59 19.49
C ALA A 508 -6.40 10.71 19.79
N LEU A 509 -5.72 11.21 18.76
CA LEU A 509 -4.88 12.41 18.89
C LEU A 509 -5.79 13.60 19.25
N GLY A 510 -5.46 14.33 20.32
CA GLY A 510 -6.31 15.38 20.88
C GLY A 510 -7.24 14.92 22.00
N ALA A 511 -7.25 13.63 22.36
CA ALA A 511 -8.04 13.11 23.48
C ALA A 511 -7.65 13.74 24.84
N ASN A 512 -6.39 14.19 24.99
CA ASN A 512 -5.93 14.89 26.20
C ASN A 512 -6.08 16.42 26.09
N GLY A 513 -6.71 16.91 25.02
CA GLY A 513 -6.95 18.33 24.77
C GLY A 513 -6.07 18.93 23.67
N CYS A 514 -6.23 20.24 23.46
CA CYS A 514 -5.65 20.96 22.31
C CYS A 514 -4.12 20.89 22.24
N THR A 515 -3.44 20.72 23.38
CA THR A 515 -1.97 20.72 23.48
C THR A 515 -1.30 19.50 22.85
N ASP A 516 -2.05 18.42 22.61
CA ASP A 516 -1.56 17.24 21.87
C ASP A 516 -1.08 17.62 20.45
N CYS A 517 -1.71 18.63 19.85
CA CYS A 517 -1.35 19.13 18.52
C CYS A 517 -0.79 20.57 18.54
N HIS A 518 -1.26 21.41 19.45
CA HIS A 518 -0.96 22.85 19.46
C HIS A 518 0.02 23.30 20.55
N SER A 519 0.75 22.38 21.18
CA SER A 519 1.92 22.78 21.97
C SER A 519 3.11 23.10 21.06
N LEU A 520 4.03 23.94 21.52
CA LEU A 520 5.23 24.31 20.74
C LEU A 520 6.13 23.11 20.41
N SER A 521 6.06 22.06 21.23
CA SER A 521 6.79 20.80 21.04
C SER A 521 5.91 19.65 20.56
N ALA A 522 4.65 19.92 20.15
CA ALA A 522 3.74 18.86 19.72
C ALA A 522 4.32 18.12 18.51
N PRO A 523 4.49 16.78 18.58
CA PRO A 523 4.95 15.98 17.46
C PRO A 523 4.11 16.14 16.20
N PHE A 524 2.82 16.49 16.34
CA PHE A 524 1.95 16.71 15.18
C PHE A 524 2.55 17.70 14.17
N PHE A 525 3.00 18.89 14.59
CA PHE A 525 3.67 19.85 13.68
C PHE A 525 5.19 19.71 13.64
N ASN A 526 5.80 19.25 14.74
CA ASN A 526 7.25 19.31 14.94
C ASN A 526 7.98 17.97 14.74
N SER A 527 7.27 16.92 14.35
CA SER A 527 7.90 15.64 14.03
C SER A 527 8.96 15.82 12.93
N LYS A 528 10.07 15.10 13.09
CA LYS A 528 11.19 15.07 12.16
C LYS A 528 11.09 13.83 11.28
N ILE A 529 11.20 14.03 9.98
CA ILE A 529 11.16 12.97 8.99
C ILE A 529 12.58 12.73 8.49
N ARG A 530 13.01 11.46 8.43
CA ARG A 530 14.34 11.12 7.92
C ARG A 530 14.39 11.38 6.42
N ASN A 531 15.38 12.13 5.98
CA ASN A 531 15.78 12.14 4.58
C ASN A 531 16.61 10.88 4.30
N GLU A 532 16.40 10.28 3.13
CA GLU A 532 17.18 9.14 2.71
C GLU A 532 18.60 9.58 2.29
N THR A 533 19.60 8.83 2.71
CA THR A 533 21.00 9.05 2.36
C THR A 533 21.73 7.72 2.34
N ILE A 534 22.78 7.67 1.54
CA ILE A 534 23.59 6.47 1.28
C ILE A 534 25.07 6.67 1.64
N LEU A 535 25.51 7.91 1.89
CA LEU A 535 26.87 8.22 2.33
C LEU A 535 26.92 8.31 3.85
N SER A 536 27.96 7.71 4.46
CA SER A 536 28.17 7.74 5.91
C SER A 536 28.38 9.15 6.45
N ASP A 537 29.03 10.01 5.66
CA ASP A 537 29.48 11.34 6.09
C ASP A 537 28.39 12.41 5.89
N VAL A 538 27.37 12.08 5.08
CA VAL A 538 26.16 12.88 4.97
C VAL A 538 25.20 12.40 6.04
N GLN A 539 25.29 13.00 7.24
CA GLN A 539 24.35 12.70 8.31
C GLN A 539 22.92 12.81 7.79
N ALA A 540 22.11 11.75 7.93
CA ALA A 540 20.74 11.71 7.46
C ALA A 540 20.00 12.97 7.95
N SER A 541 19.74 13.89 7.02
CA SER A 541 19.15 15.18 7.37
C SER A 541 17.72 14.93 7.84
N LEU A 542 17.34 15.58 8.94
CA LEU A 542 16.00 15.50 9.47
C LEU A 542 15.18 16.66 8.92
N LEU A 543 14.19 16.34 8.08
CA LEU A 543 13.27 17.31 7.51
C LEU A 543 12.12 17.58 8.48
N PRO A 544 11.63 18.83 8.57
CA PRO A 544 10.48 19.13 9.41
C PRO A 544 9.19 18.56 8.79
N GLY A 545 8.39 17.85 9.58
CA GLY A 545 7.20 17.13 9.12
C GLY A 545 6.09 18.04 8.59
N ASN A 546 6.00 19.27 9.09
CA ASN A 546 5.06 20.29 8.58
C ASN A 546 5.27 20.64 7.09
N ARG A 547 6.46 20.36 6.53
CA ARG A 547 6.79 20.52 5.11
C ARG A 547 5.75 19.79 4.25
N PHE A 548 5.40 18.57 4.62
CA PHE A 548 4.46 17.72 3.88
C PHE A 548 2.99 18.14 4.08
N MET A 549 2.66 18.78 5.20
CA MET A 549 1.35 19.40 5.43
C MET A 549 1.16 20.71 4.64
N LYS A 550 2.25 21.27 4.11
CA LYS A 550 2.29 22.62 3.51
C LYS A 550 1.78 23.67 4.51
N ILE A 551 2.29 23.60 5.75
CA ILE A 551 1.98 24.55 6.83
C ILE A 551 3.25 25.30 7.22
N ASN A 552 3.13 26.62 7.36
CA ASN A 552 4.22 27.46 7.82
C ASN A 552 4.46 27.28 9.33
N GLN A 553 5.69 26.87 9.72
CA GLN A 553 6.05 26.64 11.12
C GLN A 553 5.86 27.88 12.00
N ALA A 554 6.23 29.06 11.52
CA ALA A 554 6.13 30.29 12.30
C ALA A 554 4.67 30.62 12.62
N THR A 555 3.76 30.39 11.67
CA THR A 555 2.32 30.56 11.88
C THR A 555 1.78 29.55 12.89
N ALA A 556 2.18 28.27 12.76
CA ALA A 556 1.82 27.24 13.72
C ALA A 556 2.32 27.57 15.14
N ASN A 557 3.58 27.99 15.28
CA ASN A 557 4.18 28.37 16.56
C ASN A 557 3.52 29.60 17.17
N LEU A 558 3.20 30.62 16.36
CA LEU A 558 2.49 31.81 16.83
C LEU A 558 1.13 31.42 17.40
N PHE A 559 0.38 30.57 16.69
CA PHE A 559 -0.89 30.04 17.19
C PHE A 559 -0.70 29.22 18.47
N SER A 560 0.28 28.31 18.52
CA SER A 560 0.62 27.53 19.71
C SER A 560 0.93 28.42 20.92
N SER A 561 1.60 29.56 20.71
CA SER A 561 1.89 30.51 21.79
C SER A 561 0.63 31.11 22.43
N THR A 562 -0.48 31.23 21.68
CA THR A 562 -1.73 31.75 22.23
C THR A 562 -2.29 30.88 23.35
N PHE A 563 -1.98 29.57 23.38
CA PHE A 563 -2.39 28.66 24.46
C PHE A 563 -1.62 28.92 25.75
N LEU A 564 -0.37 29.43 25.69
CA LEU A 564 0.38 29.88 26.87
C LEU A 564 -0.23 31.15 27.46
N PHE A 565 -0.70 32.07 26.61
CA PHE A 565 -1.29 33.33 27.05
C PHE A 565 -2.77 33.24 27.42
N ARG A 566 -3.47 32.17 27.02
CA ARG A 566 -4.92 32.03 27.27
C ARG A 566 -5.29 32.01 28.76
N PRO A 567 -4.57 31.33 29.67
CA PRO A 567 -4.81 31.45 31.11
C PRO A 567 -4.60 32.88 31.61
N LEU A 568 -3.54 33.56 31.14
CA LEU A 568 -3.26 34.95 31.51
C LEU A 568 -4.40 35.88 31.07
N LEU A 569 -4.89 35.72 29.85
CA LEU A 569 -6.02 36.50 29.34
C LEU A 569 -7.28 36.27 30.19
N LYS A 570 -7.56 35.02 30.59
CA LYS A 570 -8.69 34.73 31.49
C LYS A 570 -8.54 35.46 32.83
N ILE A 571 -7.33 35.46 33.41
CA ILE A 571 -7.04 36.20 34.64
C ILE A 571 -7.30 37.69 34.44
N VAL A 572 -6.79 38.28 33.35
CA VAL A 572 -7.01 39.70 33.03
C VAL A 572 -8.49 40.03 32.86
N VAL A 573 -9.26 39.19 32.15
CA VAL A 573 -10.71 39.39 31.97
C VAL A 573 -11.46 39.28 33.30
N VAL A 574 -11.11 38.33 34.17
CA VAL A 574 -11.71 38.21 35.50
C VAL A 574 -11.37 39.43 36.36
N LEU A 575 -10.12 39.90 36.35
CA LEU A 575 -9.72 41.11 37.07
C LEU A 575 -10.48 42.34 36.55
N PHE A 576 -10.66 42.46 35.24
CA PHE A 576 -11.42 43.56 34.64
C PHE A 576 -12.91 43.48 34.99
N TYR A 577 -13.49 42.28 35.01
CA TYR A 577 -14.86 42.06 35.46
C TYR A 577 -15.05 42.43 36.93
N LEU A 578 -14.12 42.01 37.81
CA LEU A 578 -14.15 42.37 39.23
C LEU A 578 -14.02 43.88 39.46
N LEU A 579 -13.20 44.56 38.65
CA LEU A 579 -13.08 46.02 38.66
C LEU A 579 -14.40 46.69 38.27
N LEU A 580 -15.01 46.26 37.17
CA LEU A 580 -16.31 46.78 36.72
C LEU A 580 -17.41 46.53 37.76
N LEU A 581 -17.42 45.34 38.37
CA LEU A 581 -18.36 45.00 39.44
C LEU A 581 -18.16 45.90 40.66
N ALA A 582 -16.91 46.16 41.07
CA ALA A 582 -16.61 47.07 42.17
C ALA A 582 -17.08 48.50 41.88
N VAL A 583 -16.86 49.00 40.66
CA VAL A 583 -17.37 50.31 40.21
C VAL A 583 -18.90 50.32 40.26
N PHE A 584 -19.56 49.30 39.70
CA PHE A 584 -21.01 49.18 39.73
C PHE A 584 -21.56 49.22 41.17
N VAL A 585 -20.99 48.42 42.07
CA VAL A 585 -21.39 48.36 43.49
C VAL A 585 -21.20 49.72 44.18
N LEU A 586 -20.07 50.40 43.95
CA LEU A 586 -19.82 51.74 44.50
C LEU A 586 -20.86 52.76 44.04
N TYR A 587 -21.19 52.78 42.74
CA TYR A 587 -22.18 53.71 42.20
C TYR A 587 -23.61 53.34 42.61
N PHE A 588 -23.90 52.05 42.75
CA PHE A 588 -25.18 51.56 43.28
C PHE A 588 -25.40 52.07 44.71
N PHE A 589 -24.43 51.90 45.60
CA PHE A 589 -24.53 52.42 46.97
C PHE A 589 -24.55 53.95 47.04
N LYS A 590 -23.81 54.65 46.16
CA LYS A 590 -23.95 56.12 46.04
C LYS A 590 -25.36 56.54 45.61
N GLY A 591 -25.98 55.80 44.69
CA GLY A 591 -27.35 56.03 44.25
C GLY A 591 -28.37 55.80 45.36
N ILE A 592 -28.22 54.72 46.14
CA ILE A 592 -29.04 54.46 47.34
C ILE A 592 -28.87 55.59 48.35
N ASN A 593 -27.64 56.01 48.64
CA ASN A 593 -27.39 57.09 49.59
C ASN A 593 -28.02 58.42 49.13
N TYR A 594 -27.96 58.72 47.82
CA TYR A 594 -28.64 59.87 47.25
C TYR A 594 -30.17 59.79 47.41
N LEU A 595 -30.79 58.63 47.14
CA LEU A 595 -32.22 58.41 47.33
C LEU A 595 -32.65 58.56 48.80
N ILE A 596 -31.87 57.99 49.74
CA ILE A 596 -32.13 58.14 51.18
C ILE A 596 -32.09 59.61 51.60
N ASN A 597 -31.09 60.36 51.13
CA ASN A 597 -30.98 61.80 51.43
C ASN A 597 -32.13 62.62 50.83
N GLN A 598 -32.61 62.27 49.62
CA GLN A 598 -33.78 62.90 49.01
C GLN A 598 -35.08 62.61 49.78
N LEU A 599 -35.26 61.38 50.25
CA LEU A 599 -36.44 61.00 51.05
C LEU A 599 -36.44 61.71 52.41
N ASN A 600 -35.29 61.87 53.05
CA ASN A 600 -35.17 62.60 54.31
C ASN A 600 -35.43 64.11 54.14
N GLN A 601 -35.07 64.70 52.99
CA GLN A 601 -35.38 66.11 52.68
C GLN A 601 -36.86 66.41 52.38
N GLN A 602 -37.71 65.39 52.20
CA GLN A 602 -39.15 65.56 52.02
C GLN A 602 -39.94 65.44 53.34
N GLN A 603 -39.28 65.11 54.46
CA GLN A 603 -39.89 64.99 55.79
C GLN A 603 -39.61 66.19 56.72
N ASP A 604 -38.71 67.08 56.32
CA ASP A 604 -38.56 68.45 56.85
C ASP A 604 -39.31 69.43 55.93
#